data_AF-A0A7J3ADM3-F1
#
_entry.id   AF-A0A7J3ADM3-F1
#
_cell.length_a   1.000
_cell.length_b   1.000
_cell.length_c   1.000
_cell.angle_alpha   90.00
_cell.angle_beta   90.00
_cell.angle_gamma   90.00
#
_symmetry.space_group_name_H-M   'P 1'
#
loop_
_entity.id
_entity.type
_entity.pdbx_description
1 polymer ?
#
loop_
_entity_poly.entity_id
_entity_poly.type
_entity_poly.pdbx_seq_one_letter_code
_entity_poly.pdbx_strand_id
1 'polypeptide(L)' 'MKEFQVKDEKLAPQGHLQIEWASAHMPVLNQIKQRFIKEQPLKGLTLGACLHVTKETAVLV' A
#
# COMPACT_ATOMS: atom_id res chain seq x y z
N MET A 1 15.55 11.44 -13.84
CA MET A 1 15.52 10.01 -13.42
C MET A 1 14.05 9.57 -13.39
N LYS A 2 13.73 8.33 -13.75
CA LYS A 2 12.35 7.83 -13.62
C LYS A 2 12.02 7.59 -12.15
N GLU A 3 10.85 8.03 -11.71
CA GLU A 3 10.40 7.93 -10.31
C GLU A 3 10.03 6.50 -9.90
N PHE A 4 9.61 5.65 -10.86
CA PHE A 4 9.36 4.22 -10.66
C PHE A 4 9.63 3.43 -11.95
N GLN A 5 9.71 2.11 -11.83
CA GLN A 5 9.83 1.18 -12.95
C GLN A 5 8.93 -0.03 -12.72
N VAL A 6 7.95 -0.23 -13.60
CA VAL A 6 7.00 -1.35 -13.57
C VAL A 6 6.84 -1.94 -14.98
N LYS A 7 6.26 -3.14 -15.08
CA LYS A 7 6.09 -3.85 -16.35
C LYS A 7 5.05 -3.20 -17.28
N ASP A 8 3.87 -2.86 -16.75
CA ASP A 8 2.76 -2.25 -17.50
C ASP A 8 1.88 -1.40 -16.57
N GLU A 9 1.82 -0.09 -16.85
CA GLU A 9 1.05 0.88 -16.07
C GLU A 9 -0.47 0.78 -16.32
N LYS A 10 -0.88 0.21 -17.47
CA LYS A 10 -2.30 0.10 -17.85
C LYS A 10 -3.08 -0.87 -16.95
N LEU A 11 -2.38 -1.69 -16.16
CA LEU A 11 -2.98 -2.63 -15.21
C LEU A 11 -3.42 -1.97 -13.90
N ALA A 12 -3.09 -0.70 -13.66
CA ALA A 12 -3.43 0.01 -12.42
C ALA A 12 -4.93 -0.06 -12.04
N PRO A 13 -5.90 0.11 -12.96
CA PRO A 13 -7.32 0.00 -12.62
C PRO A 13 -7.70 -1.38 -12.08
N GLN A 14 -7.18 -2.45 -12.69
CA GLN A 14 -7.41 -3.82 -12.22
C GLN A 14 -6.71 -4.08 -10.88
N GLY A 15 -5.48 -3.57 -10.72
CA GLY A 15 -4.74 -3.63 -9.47
C GLY A 15 -5.51 -2.98 -8.31
N HIS A 16 -6.15 -1.83 -8.56
CA HIS A 16 -6.95 -1.14 -7.53
C HIS A 16 -8.09 -2.02 -7.00
N LEU A 17 -8.83 -2.70 -7.89
CA LEU A 17 -9.89 -3.63 -7.49
C LEU A 17 -9.35 -4.80 -6.65
N GLN A 18 -8.16 -5.31 -6.97
CA GLN A 18 -7.52 -6.37 -6.19
C GLN A 18 -7.06 -5.89 -4.80
N ILE A 19 -6.57 -4.65 -4.71
CA ILE A 19 -6.18 -4.02 -3.44
C ILE A 19 -7.41 -3.79 -2.57
N GLU A 20 -8.51 -3.32 -3.15
CA GLU A 20 -9.78 -3.13 -2.44
C GLU A 20 -10.28 -4.46 -1.87
N TRP A 21 -10.29 -5.51 -2.69
CA TRP A 21 -10.65 -6.85 -2.24
C TRP A 21 -9.74 -7.35 -1.11
N ALA A 22 -8.42 -7.15 -1.23
CA ALA A 22 -7.47 -7.55 -0.19
C ALA A 22 -7.68 -6.76 1.11
N SER A 23 -7.92 -5.45 1.03
CA SER A 23 -8.20 -4.59 2.18
C SER A 23 -9.43 -5.05 2.96
N ALA A 24 -10.50 -5.48 2.28
CA ALA A 24 -11.68 -6.03 2.92
C ALA A 24 -11.39 -7.28 3.77
N HIS A 25 -10.33 -8.03 3.45
CA HIS A 25 -9.89 -9.24 4.16
C HIS A 25 -8.71 -8.99 5.12
N MET A 26 -8.22 -7.74 5.24
CA MET A 26 -7.10 -7.36 6.12
C MET A 26 -7.54 -6.30 7.16
N PRO A 27 -8.55 -6.59 8.02
CA PRO A 27 -9.19 -5.58 8.86
C PRO A 27 -8.25 -4.90 9.88
N VAL A 28 -7.21 -5.60 10.32
CA VAL A 28 -6.23 -5.07 11.28
C VAL A 28 -5.42 -3.92 10.68
N LEU A 29 -5.01 -4.01 9.42
CA LEU A 29 -4.30 -2.90 8.76
C LEU A 29 -5.19 -1.68 8.61
N ASN A 30 -6.48 -1.87 8.33
CA ASN A 30 -7.44 -0.77 8.28
C ASN A 30 -7.59 -0.10 9.65
N GLN A 31 -7.65 -0.86 10.75
CA GLN A 31 -7.68 -0.29 12.10
C GLN A 31 -6.42 0.52 12.42
N ILE A 32 -5.24 -0.01 12.08
CA ILE A 32 -3.96 0.69 12.26
C ILE A 32 -3.94 1.99 11.44
N LYS A 33 -4.38 1.94 10.18
CA LYS A 33 -4.48 3.11 9.30
C LYS A 33 -5.35 4.21 9.91
N GLN A 34 -6.54 3.86 10.43
CA GLN A 34 -7.44 4.84 11.06
C GLN A 34 -6.81 5.52 12.29
N ARG A 35 -6.05 4.75 13.09
CA ARG A 35 -5.30 5.31 14.23
C ARG A 35 -4.15 6.21 13.74
N PHE A 36 -3.37 5.76 12.78
CA PHE A 36 -2.15 6.44 12.31
C PHE A 36 -2.43 7.71 11.49
N ILE A 37 -3.61 7.84 10.88
CA ILE A 37 -4.05 9.10 10.28
C ILE A 37 -4.09 10.24 11.32
N LYS A 38 -4.48 9.92 12.57
CA LYS A 38 -4.55 10.89 13.67
C LYS A 38 -3.19 11.11 14.34
N GLU A 39 -2.49 10.01 14.64
CA GLU A 39 -1.23 10.06 15.40
C GLU A 39 -0.03 10.49 14.54
N GLN A 40 -0.08 10.26 13.22
CA GLN A 40 1.02 10.48 12.26
C GLN A 40 2.39 10.01 12.76
N PRO A 41 2.53 8.78 13.31
CA PRO A 41 3.77 8.35 13.97
C PRO A 41 4.96 8.20 13.02
N LEU A 42 4.70 8.13 11.71
CA LEU A 42 5.72 7.96 10.67
C LEU A 42 6.16 9.29 10.05
N LYS A 43 5.65 10.43 10.52
CA LYS A 43 5.96 11.74 9.95
C LYS A 43 7.45 12.07 10.04
N GLY A 44 8.06 12.40 8.90
CA GLY A 44 9.48 12.75 8.80
C GLY A 44 10.42 11.55 8.69
N LEU A 45 9.89 10.32 8.69
CA LEU A 45 10.70 9.11 8.46
C LEU A 45 10.77 8.79 6.96
N THR A 46 11.92 8.30 6.52
CA THR A 46 12.10 7.69 5.20
C THR A 46 12.17 6.18 5.36
N LEU A 47 11.25 5.45 4.73
CA LEU A 47 11.16 4.00 4.83
C LEU A 47 11.71 3.34 3.55
N GLY A 48 12.68 2.45 3.71
CA GLY A 48 13.09 1.52 2.65
C GLY A 48 12.41 0.16 2.87
N ALA A 49 11.83 -0.40 1.80
CA ALA A 49 11.16 -1.69 1.86
C ALA A 49 11.66 -2.62 0.74
N CYS A 50 11.98 -3.86 1.10
CA CYS A 50 12.27 -4.95 0.15
C CYS A 50 11.37 -6.12 0.53
N LEU A 51 10.25 -6.25 -0.17
CA LEU A 51 9.17 -7.21 0.09
C LEU A 51 8.64 -7.73 -1.24
N HIS A 52 7.89 -8.82 -1.20
CA HIS A 52 7.12 -9.25 -2.37
C HIS A 52 6.10 -8.17 -2.75
N VAL A 53 6.08 -7.75 -4.01
CA VAL A 53 5.15 -6.72 -4.50
C VAL A 53 3.83 -7.39 -4.86
N THR A 54 2.97 -7.59 -3.86
CA THR A 54 1.64 -8.22 -4.01
C THR A 54 0.51 -7.26 -3.65
N LYS A 55 -0.74 -7.68 -3.86
CA LYS A 55 -1.94 -6.90 -3.49
C LYS A 55 -2.03 -6.66 -1.98
N GLU A 56 -1.56 -7.61 -1.16
CA GLU A 56 -1.51 -7.49 0.30
C GLU A 56 -0.46 -6.45 0.73
N THR A 57 0.71 -6.42 0.10
CA THR A 57 1.72 -5.38 0.36
C THR A 57 1.26 -4.01 -0.09
N ALA A 58 0.44 -3.91 -1.15
CA ALA A 58 -0.18 -2.66 -1.54
C ALA A 58 -1.27 -2.17 -0.56
N VAL A 59 -1.81 -3.01 0.32
CA VAL A 59 -2.66 -2.56 1.45
C VAL A 59 -1.81 -2.01 2.60
N LEU A 60 -0.56 -2.49 2.74
CA LEU A 60 0.37 -2.05 3.77
C LEU A 60 0.97 -0.66 3.48
N VAL A 61 1.23 -0.36 2.20
CA VAL A 61 1.83 0.92 1.73
C VAL A 61 0.75 1.98 1.53
#